data_AF-M5AAM2-F1
#
_entry.id   AF-M5AAM2-F1
#
_cell.length_a   1.000
_cell.length_b   1.000
_cell.length_c   1.000
_cell.angle_alpha   90.00
_cell.angle_beta   90.00
_cell.angle_gamma   90.00
#
_symmetry.space_group_name_H-M   'P 1'
#
loop_
_entity.id
_entity.type
_entity.pdbx_description
1 polymer ?
#
loop_
_entity_poly.entity_id
_entity_poly.type
_entity_poly.pdbx_seq_one_letter_code
_entity_poly.pdbx_strand_id
1 'polypeptide(L)'
;MKENSTKTGKPISFTEALMILLAMLVVMGLGVIKFGLSPTTPVLLVISLVILWAKVRGANWDTIHDGIIDGIKTGIIPILSFY
;
A
#
# COMPACT_ATOMS: atom_id res chain seq x y z
N MET A 1 18.01 23.52 -22.44
CA MET A 1 16.60 23.52 -22.02
C MET A 1 15.84 22.48 -22.83
N LYS A 2 15.74 21.24 -22.34
CA LYS A 2 14.69 20.25 -22.62
C LYS A 2 14.65 19.21 -21.49
N GLU A 3 13.47 19.09 -20.93
CA GLU A 3 13.07 18.31 -19.77
C GLU A 3 12.63 16.88 -20.19
N ASN A 4 12.63 15.97 -19.21
CA ASN A 4 11.86 14.71 -19.09
C ASN A 4 12.42 13.38 -19.63
N SER A 5 13.07 12.66 -18.72
CA SER A 5 12.52 11.46 -18.06
C SER A 5 11.85 10.39 -18.94
N THR A 6 12.60 9.35 -19.30
CA THR A 6 12.05 8.04 -19.72
C THR A 6 12.69 6.93 -18.88
N LYS A 7 12.22 6.80 -17.64
CA LYS A 7 12.46 5.61 -16.82
C LYS A 7 11.47 4.53 -17.27
N THR A 8 11.95 3.56 -18.05
CA THR A 8 11.17 2.39 -18.49
C THR A 8 10.99 1.42 -17.30
N GLY A 9 9.98 1.68 -16.47
CA GLY A 9 9.48 0.74 -15.47
C GLY A 9 8.11 0.25 -15.94
N LYS A 10 7.91 -1.06 -16.06
CA LYS A 10 6.64 -1.65 -16.52
C LYS A 10 5.50 -1.10 -15.64
N PRO A 11 4.55 -0.32 -16.19
CA PRO A 11 3.48 0.27 -15.40
C PRO A 11 2.67 -0.88 -14.78
N ILE A 12 2.42 -0.80 -13.47
CA ILE A 12 1.46 -1.67 -12.78
C ILE A 12 0.15 -1.55 -13.57
N SER A 13 -0.35 -2.67 -14.10
CA SER A 13 -1.59 -2.66 -14.88
C SER A 13 -2.74 -2.17 -14.01
N PHE A 14 -3.69 -1.43 -14.59
CA PHE A 14 -4.91 -1.01 -13.90
C PHE A 14 -5.61 -2.20 -13.22
N THR A 15 -5.55 -3.38 -13.84
CA THR A 15 -6.06 -4.64 -13.29
C THR A 15 -5.26 -5.14 -12.09
N GLU A 16 -3.92 -4.99 -12.08
CA GLU A 16 -3.08 -5.33 -10.92
C GLU A 16 -3.36 -4.40 -9.74
N ALA A 17 -3.49 -3.09 -10.00
CA ALA A 17 -3.82 -2.11 -8.97
C ALA A 17 -5.22 -2.37 -8.37
N LEU A 18 -6.22 -2.63 -9.22
CA LEU A 18 -7.59 -2.96 -8.78
C LEU A 18 -7.65 -4.26 -7.98
N MET A 19 -6.88 -5.27 -8.36
CA MET A 19 -6.78 -6.52 -7.62
C MET A 19 -6.18 -6.31 -6.22
N ILE A 20 -5.12 -5.51 -6.11
CA ILE A 20 -4.50 -5.18 -4.81
C ILE A 20 -5.49 -4.40 -3.93
N LEU A 21 -6.19 -3.42 -4.50
CA LEU A 21 -7.22 -2.64 -3.80
C LEU A 21 -8.31 -3.56 -3.21
N LEU A 22 -8.84 -4.48 -4.02
CA LEU A 22 -9.86 -5.43 -3.59
C LEU A 22 -9.32 -6.41 -2.54
N ALA A 23 -8.08 -6.88 -2.71
CA ALA A 23 -7.44 -7.75 -1.72
C ALA A 23 -7.30 -7.05 -0.37
N MET A 24 -6.90 -5.77 -0.34
CA MET A 24 -6.84 -4.98 0.90
C MET A 24 -8.21 -4.86 1.57
N LEU A 25 -9.25 -4.54 0.80
CA LEU A 25 -10.63 -4.44 1.32
C LEU A 25 -11.14 -5.76 1.90
N VAL A 26 -10.88 -6.87 1.21
CA VAL A 26 -11.32 -8.20 1.64
C VAL A 26 -10.58 -8.65 2.91
N VAL A 27 -9.27 -8.42 3.00
CA VAL A 27 -8.49 -8.79 4.20
C VAL A 27 -8.89 -7.93 5.40
N MET A 28 -9.11 -6.63 5.21
CA MET A 28 -9.62 -5.78 6.30
C MET A 28 -11.04 -6.18 6.70
N GLY A 29 -11.95 -6.38 5.74
CA GLY A 29 -13.33 -6.76 6.00
C GLY A 29 -13.45 -8.12 6.69
N LEU A 30 -12.81 -9.16 6.16
CA LEU A 30 -12.81 -10.49 6.77
C LEU A 30 -12.09 -10.51 8.11
N GLY A 31 -10.94 -9.82 8.24
CA GLY A 31 -10.15 -9.79 9.46
C GLY A 31 -10.82 -9.04 10.62
N VAL A 32 -11.48 -7.91 10.36
CA VAL A 32 -12.22 -7.17 11.40
C VAL A 32 -13.51 -7.91 11.77
N ILE A 33 -14.30 -8.33 10.76
CA ILE A 33 -15.66 -8.82 10.99
C ILE A 33 -15.67 -10.25 11.54
N LYS A 34 -14.83 -11.17 11.02
CA LYS A 34 -14.83 -12.57 11.50
C LYS A 34 -14.08 -12.77 12.81
N PHE A 35 -13.02 -12.01 13.04
CA PHE A 35 -12.14 -12.22 14.20
C PHE A 35 -12.42 -11.26 15.35
N GLY A 36 -13.27 -10.24 15.16
CA GLY A 36 -13.60 -9.26 16.19
C GLY A 36 -12.38 -8.47 16.69
N LEU A 37 -11.30 -8.48 15.91
CA LEU A 37 -10.04 -7.84 16.27
C LEU A 37 -10.18 -6.32 16.13
N SER A 38 -9.46 -5.61 16.99
CA SER A 38 -9.34 -4.16 16.85
C SER A 38 -8.82 -3.83 15.44
N PRO A 39 -9.25 -2.71 14.83
CA PRO A 39 -8.90 -2.35 13.44
C PRO A 39 -7.39 -2.34 13.16
N THR A 40 -6.56 -2.16 14.19
CA THR A 40 -5.11 -2.14 14.12
C THR A 40 -4.50 -3.47 13.69
N THR A 41 -5.04 -4.61 14.16
CA THR A 41 -4.49 -5.94 13.83
C THR A 41 -4.64 -6.30 12.34
N PRO A 42 -5.83 -6.22 11.71
CA PRO A 42 -5.98 -6.47 10.28
C PRO A 42 -5.23 -5.46 9.42
N VAL A 43 -5.08 -4.20 9.86
CA VAL A 43 -4.24 -3.21 9.15
C VAL A 43 -2.78 -3.67 9.10
N LEU A 44 -2.20 -4.09 10.24
CA LEU A 44 -0.83 -4.61 10.28
C LEU A 44 -0.67 -5.89 9.46
N LEU A 45 -1.70 -6.73 9.42
CA LEU A 45 -1.71 -7.96 8.62
C LEU A 45 -1.66 -7.64 7.13
N VAL A 46 -2.47 -6.68 6.66
CA VAL A 46 -2.44 -6.20 5.27
C VAL A 46 -1.07 -5.62 4.91
N ILE A 47 -0.52 -4.74 5.76
CA ILE A 47 0.81 -4.14 5.54
C ILE A 47 1.87 -5.24 5.45
N SER A 48 1.84 -6.22 6.36
CA SER A 48 2.76 -7.35 6.35
C SER A 48 2.62 -8.20 5.07
N LEU A 49 1.39 -8.44 4.61
CA LEU A 49 1.11 -9.18 3.38
C LEU A 49 1.64 -8.45 2.14
N VAL A 50 1.47 -7.13 2.08
CA VAL A 50 1.96 -6.27 0.99
C VAL A 50 3.50 -6.21 0.99
N ILE A 51 4.13 -6.08 2.16
CA ILE A 51 5.60 -6.12 2.30
C ILE A 51 6.14 -7.48 1.86
N LEU A 52 5.49 -8.56 2.27
CA LEU A 52 5.87 -9.93 1.87
C LEU A 52 5.76 -10.10 0.35
N TRP A 53 4.64 -9.65 -0.24
CA TRP A 53 4.41 -9.71 -1.68
C TRP A 53 5.43 -8.87 -2.46
N ALA A 54 5.72 -7.65 -2.01
CA ALA A 54 6.72 -6.78 -2.61
C ALA A 54 8.12 -7.41 -2.54
N LYS A 55 8.48 -8.02 -1.41
CA LYS A 55 9.75 -8.73 -1.23
C LYS A 55 9.87 -9.96 -2.15
N VAL A 56 8.79 -10.74 -2.30
CA VAL A 56 8.73 -11.88 -3.24
C VAL A 56 8.86 -11.43 -4.70
N ARG A 57 8.34 -10.25 -5.06
CA ARG A 57 8.45 -9.66 -6.40
C ARG A 57 9.84 -9.04 -6.69
N GLY A 58 10.75 -9.08 -5.73
CA GLY A 58 12.08 -8.48 -5.85
C GLY A 58 12.08 -6.95 -5.69
N ALA A 59 11.04 -6.37 -5.07
CA ALA A 59 11.05 -4.95 -4.76
C ALA A 59 12.16 -4.64 -3.75
N ASN A 60 12.88 -3.56 -4.02
CA ASN A 60 13.96 -3.13 -3.14
C ASN A 60 13.37 -2.60 -1.82
N TRP A 61 14.05 -2.88 -0.71
CA TRP A 61 13.60 -2.45 0.62
C TRP A 61 13.37 -0.94 0.70
N ASP A 62 14.21 -0.17 0.00
CA ASP A 62 14.12 1.28 -0.13
C ASP A 62 12.77 1.72 -0.72
N THR A 63 12.30 1.04 -1.77
CA THR A 63 11.02 1.32 -2.42
C THR A 63 9.82 0.98 -1.52
N ILE A 64 9.93 -0.09 -0.73
CA ILE A 64 8.90 -0.48 0.24
C ILE A 64 8.84 0.57 1.36
N HIS A 65 10.00 0.99 1.86
CA HIS A 65 10.11 1.98 2.93
C HIS A 65 9.58 3.36 2.50
N ASP A 66 10.02 3.85 1.33
CA ASP A 66 9.52 5.10 0.76
C ASP A 66 8.01 5.05 0.49
N GLY A 67 7.49 3.93 -0.03
CA GLY A 67 6.06 3.78 -0.28
C GLY A 67 5.22 3.83 1.01
N ILE A 68 5.74 3.29 2.12
CA ILE A 68 5.09 3.38 3.43
C ILE A 68 5.14 4.82 3.95
N ILE A 69 6.29 5.49 3.87
CA ILE A 69 6.44 6.89 4.29
C ILE A 69 5.50 7.80 3.49
N ASP A 70 5.42 7.62 2.18
CA ASP A 70 4.59 8.43 1.31
C ASP A 70 3.09 8.20 1.56
N GLY A 71 2.69 6.94 1.78
CA GLY A 71 1.33 6.59 2.19
C GLY A 71 0.95 7.22 3.54
N ILE A 72 1.85 7.19 4.53
CA ILE A 72 1.65 7.86 5.82
C ILE A 72 1.55 9.37 5.65
N LYS A 73 2.45 10.00 4.87
CA LYS A 73 2.39 11.44 4.61
C LYS A 73 1.09 11.85 3.92
N THR A 74 0.67 11.09 2.91
CA THR A 74 -0.59 11.29 2.20
C THR A 74 -1.80 11.13 3.11
N GLY A 75 -1.74 10.22 4.10
CA GLY A 75 -2.80 10.07 5.11
C GLY A 75 -2.78 11.15 6.20
N ILE A 76 -1.60 11.62 6.61
CA ILE A 76 -1.43 12.64 7.65
C ILE A 76 -1.91 14.01 7.18
N ILE A 77 -1.62 14.41 5.93
CA ILE A 77 -1.98 15.74 5.40
C ILE A 77 -3.48 16.05 5.54
N PRO A 78 -4.42 15.16 5.14
CA PRO A 78 -5.85 15.34 5.37
C PRO A 78 -6.21 15.47 6.84
N ILE A 79 -5.69 14.59 7.71
CA ILE A 79 -6.00 14.56 9.14
C ILE A 79 -5.62 15.89 9.80
N LEU A 80 -4.42 16.40 9.48
CA LEU A 80 -3.93 17.69 9.99
C LEU A 80 -4.68 18.90 9.42
N SER A 81 -5.30 18.78 8.24
CA SER A 81 -6.12 19.85 7.67
C SER A 81 -7.54 19.90 8.26
N PHE A 82 -7.98 18.84 8.94
CA PHE A 82 -9.30 18.74 9.57
C PHE A 82 -9.30 19.14 11.05
N TYR A 83 -8.14 19.20 11.71
CA TYR A 83 -7.99 19.68 13.09
C TYR A 83 -7.57 21.15 13.11
#